data_AF-A0A497LCC7-F1
#
_entry.id   AF-A0A497LCC7-F1
#
_cell.length_a   1.000
_cell.length_b   1.000
_cell.length_c   1.000
_cell.angle_alpha   90.00
_cell.angle_beta   90.00
_cell.angle_gamma   90.00
#
_symmetry.space_group_name_H-M   'P 1'
#
loop_
_entity.id
_entity.type
_entity.pdbx_description
1 polymer ?
#
loop_
_entity_poly.entity_id
_entity_poly.type
_entity_poly.pdbx_seq_one_letter_code
_entity_poly.pdbx_strand_id
1 'polypeptide(L)'
;PVFCIKASRVRSEGGFWAPEVEEIFPPGVDPREEWTYRLTLGMGLIAASFYPREVILRFSDFKTNEYATLIGAVHYELECPRCGKGLALKPYEKCPRCGSQVKTRKVELEPKEANPMMGWRGVSRYLDPRFREAFMMEVEAMIRCHKKGLTNLIPMFPFVRHPEEAKAVTDLVREAFEREGLKPPKMIFMAEVPSIGLVPYLFNPYCDGYSFGTNDYTQLITGTDRDSPLLPFNEDIPAVRMAIATVADSAHLENYEKYGVLGPAEGMAGPDGRYLKELGICGQAPSDLPGFLKFLAVYLDYVSVNPDAVMRTLELLVQVEEELRELCERCGRDPRKIALELSREFNLWDPFGRGEPGVSEFRARWLMAKLGLEPADEKA
;
A
#
# COMPACT_ATOMS: atom_id res chain seq x y z
N PRO A 1 2.63 13.62 13.28
CA PRO A 1 1.25 13.30 13.70
C PRO A 1 1.04 13.10 15.22
N VAL A 2 1.74 12.17 15.90
CA VAL A 2 1.53 11.90 17.34
C VAL A 2 1.79 13.14 18.22
N PHE A 3 2.82 13.91 17.90
CA PHE A 3 3.09 15.19 18.57
C PHE A 3 1.92 16.18 18.43
N CYS A 4 1.30 16.28 17.25
CA CYS A 4 0.15 17.17 17.00
C CYS A 4 -1.04 16.81 17.90
N ILE A 5 -1.35 15.51 18.05
CA ILE A 5 -2.39 15.03 18.98
C ILE A 5 -2.08 15.47 20.40
N LYS A 6 -0.82 15.31 20.82
CA LYS A 6 -0.39 15.67 22.17
C LYS A 6 -0.45 17.17 22.42
N ALA A 7 0.01 17.97 21.45
CA ALA A 7 -0.06 19.42 21.51
C ALA A 7 -1.53 19.89 21.62
N SER A 8 -2.42 19.34 20.79
CA SER A 8 -3.86 19.56 20.85
C SER A 8 -4.42 19.27 22.25
N ARG A 9 -4.13 18.09 22.82
CA ARG A 9 -4.58 17.69 24.17
C ARG A 9 -4.10 18.63 25.27
N VAL A 10 -2.81 18.98 25.27
CA VAL A 10 -2.25 19.91 26.26
C VAL A 10 -3.02 21.23 26.25
N ARG A 11 -3.35 21.74 25.06
CA ARG A 11 -4.12 22.97 24.93
C ARG A 11 -5.57 22.81 25.39
N SER A 12 -6.24 21.72 25.03
CA SER A 12 -7.62 21.45 25.46
C SER A 12 -7.76 21.26 26.97
N GLU A 13 -6.72 20.75 27.63
CA GLU A 13 -6.65 20.58 29.09
C GLU A 13 -6.27 21.88 29.85
N GLY A 14 -6.18 23.02 29.16
CA GLY A 14 -5.80 24.31 29.77
C GLY A 14 -4.29 24.45 30.05
N GLY A 15 -3.47 23.57 29.49
CA GLY A 15 -2.02 23.66 29.55
C GLY A 15 -1.45 24.72 28.60
N PHE A 16 -0.13 24.70 28.45
CA PHE A 16 0.58 25.68 27.64
C PHE A 16 1.57 25.08 26.65
N TRP A 17 1.90 25.84 25.62
CA TRP A 17 3.02 25.57 24.72
C TRP A 17 4.15 26.55 25.00
N ALA A 18 5.39 26.06 24.89
CA ALA A 18 6.56 26.90 24.84
C ALA A 18 6.60 27.70 23.52
N PRO A 19 7.32 28.84 23.45
CA PRO A 19 7.33 29.70 22.28
C PRO A 19 7.65 28.97 20.97
N GLU A 20 8.63 28.06 20.97
CA GLU A 20 8.99 27.31 19.77
C GLU A 20 7.93 26.31 19.31
N VAL A 21 7.00 25.91 20.18
CA VAL A 21 5.85 25.07 19.81
C VAL A 21 4.74 25.94 19.22
N GLU A 22 4.49 27.13 19.79
CA GLU A 22 3.53 28.09 19.26
C GLU A 22 3.93 28.56 17.85
N GLU A 23 5.23 28.70 17.56
CA GLU A 23 5.76 29.14 16.26
C GLU A 23 5.52 28.14 15.11
N ILE A 24 5.30 26.86 15.42
CA ILE A 24 5.11 25.82 14.40
C ILE A 24 3.70 25.83 13.81
N PHE A 25 2.73 26.29 14.60
CA PHE A 25 1.32 26.25 14.22
C PHE A 25 0.78 27.67 14.01
N PRO A 26 -0.14 27.87 13.05
CA PRO A 26 -0.79 29.16 12.91
C PRO A 26 -1.50 29.55 14.23
N PRO A 27 -1.50 30.84 14.62
CA PRO A 27 -2.11 31.29 15.86
C PRO A 27 -3.58 30.89 15.97
N GLY A 28 -3.95 30.29 17.11
CA GLY A 28 -5.34 29.88 17.37
C GLY A 28 -5.76 28.55 16.74
N VAL A 29 -4.93 27.92 15.91
CA VAL A 29 -5.27 26.67 15.24
C VAL A 29 -4.97 25.47 16.13
N ASP A 30 -5.87 24.48 16.11
CA ASP A 30 -5.64 23.21 16.77
C ASP A 30 -4.64 22.34 15.96
N PRO A 31 -3.55 21.81 16.55
CA PRO A 31 -2.51 21.11 15.79
C PRO A 31 -2.98 19.80 15.17
N ARG A 32 -3.93 19.10 15.81
CA ARG A 32 -4.52 17.89 15.25
C ARG A 32 -5.34 18.27 14.02
N GLU A 33 -6.19 19.28 14.13
CA GLU A 33 -6.99 19.78 13.01
C GLU A 33 -6.11 20.27 11.84
N GLU A 34 -5.06 21.05 12.11
CA GLU A 34 -4.15 21.55 11.05
C GLU A 34 -3.52 20.40 10.26
N TRP A 35 -3.09 19.34 10.96
CA TRP A 35 -2.51 18.16 10.31
C TRP A 35 -3.55 17.44 9.44
N THR A 36 -4.74 17.17 9.99
CA THR A 36 -5.83 16.50 9.24
C THR A 36 -6.27 17.35 8.04
N TYR A 37 -6.35 18.67 8.19
CA TYR A 37 -6.71 19.60 7.12
C TYR A 37 -5.68 19.57 5.99
N ARG A 38 -4.38 19.65 6.29
CA ARG A 38 -3.32 19.57 5.27
C ARG A 38 -3.32 18.23 4.53
N LEU A 39 -3.53 17.12 5.24
CA LEU A 39 -3.71 15.82 4.61
C LEU A 39 -4.93 15.82 3.67
N THR A 40 -6.06 16.36 4.12
CA THR A 40 -7.29 16.46 3.32
C THR A 40 -7.05 17.25 2.04
N LEU A 41 -6.34 18.38 2.13
CA LEU A 41 -6.00 19.20 0.96
C LEU A 41 -5.12 18.43 -0.04
N GLY A 42 -4.05 17.78 0.44
CA GLY A 42 -3.14 17.02 -0.40
C GLY A 42 -3.83 15.85 -1.10
N MET A 43 -4.56 15.02 -0.33
CA MET A 43 -5.34 13.90 -0.85
C MET A 43 -6.41 14.38 -1.85
N GLY A 44 -7.13 15.44 -1.50
CA GLY A 44 -8.21 15.99 -2.33
C GLY A 44 -7.70 16.57 -3.64
N LEU A 45 -6.55 17.26 -3.65
CA LEU A 45 -5.95 17.81 -4.87
C LEU A 45 -5.57 16.69 -5.85
N ILE A 46 -4.93 15.62 -5.35
CA ILE A 46 -4.55 14.48 -6.19
C ILE A 46 -5.82 13.79 -6.72
N ALA A 47 -6.77 13.44 -5.85
CA ALA A 47 -8.01 12.78 -6.25
C ALA A 47 -8.81 13.59 -7.29
N ALA A 48 -8.93 14.90 -7.09
CA ALA A 48 -9.64 15.79 -8.02
C ALA A 48 -8.95 15.91 -9.38
N SER A 49 -7.61 15.85 -9.42
CA SER A 49 -6.84 15.99 -10.67
C SER A 49 -7.05 14.83 -11.65
N PHE A 50 -7.43 13.65 -11.13
CA PHE A 50 -7.66 12.45 -11.93
C PHE A 50 -9.13 12.05 -12.03
N TYR A 51 -10.04 12.75 -11.34
CA TYR A 51 -11.46 12.39 -11.28
C TYR A 51 -12.09 12.25 -12.69
N PRO A 52 -12.88 11.19 -12.97
CA PRO A 52 -13.32 10.12 -12.07
C PRO A 52 -12.39 8.89 -11.99
N ARG A 53 -11.19 8.92 -12.58
CA ARG A 53 -10.26 7.77 -12.57
C ARG A 53 -9.77 7.48 -11.17
N GLU A 54 -9.59 6.19 -10.87
CA GLU A 54 -9.16 5.71 -9.57
C GLU A 54 -7.78 6.26 -9.18
N VAL A 55 -7.66 6.64 -7.90
CA VAL A 55 -6.42 7.11 -7.28
C VAL A 55 -6.17 6.25 -6.06
N ILE A 56 -5.27 5.28 -6.21
CA ILE A 56 -4.83 4.41 -5.12
C ILE A 56 -3.78 5.16 -4.29
N LEU A 57 -4.16 5.57 -3.09
CA LEU A 57 -3.30 6.28 -2.15
C LEU A 57 -2.77 5.31 -1.08
N ARG A 58 -1.45 5.15 -1.06
CA ARG A 58 -0.78 4.43 0.03
C ARG A 58 -0.85 5.25 1.31
N PHE A 59 -1.34 4.65 2.38
CA PHE A 59 -1.18 5.24 3.72
C PHE A 59 0.30 5.33 4.14
N SER A 60 0.57 6.13 5.17
CA SER A 60 1.94 6.43 5.59
C SER A 60 2.78 5.18 5.87
N ASP A 61 3.91 5.03 5.18
CA ASP A 61 4.79 3.87 5.31
C ASP A 61 6.19 4.26 5.81
N PHE A 62 6.27 5.27 6.67
CA PHE A 62 7.56 5.70 7.21
C PHE A 62 8.08 4.66 8.21
N LYS A 63 9.38 4.39 8.13
CA LYS A 63 10.17 3.65 9.10
C LYS A 63 10.35 4.49 10.38
N THR A 64 10.69 3.85 11.49
CA THR A 64 10.91 4.53 12.78
C THR A 64 12.02 5.58 12.72
N ASN A 65 13.12 5.29 12.02
CA ASN A 65 14.21 6.24 11.79
C ASN A 65 13.79 7.45 10.95
N GLU A 66 12.87 7.29 9.99
CA GLU A 66 12.33 8.39 9.19
C GLU A 66 11.40 9.27 10.02
N TYR A 67 10.48 8.68 10.79
CA TYR A 67 9.65 9.43 11.73
C TYR A 67 10.49 10.16 12.79
N ALA A 68 11.63 9.59 13.21
CA ALA A 68 12.51 10.19 14.20
C ALA A 68 13.14 11.51 13.73
N THR A 69 13.17 11.75 12.42
CA THR A 69 13.65 13.01 11.84
C THR A 69 12.63 14.15 11.90
N LEU A 70 11.35 13.84 12.15
CA LEU A 70 10.29 14.84 12.17
C LEU A 70 10.34 15.69 13.45
N ILE A 71 9.98 16.97 13.31
CA ILE A 71 9.82 17.87 14.45
C ILE A 71 8.77 17.30 15.42
N GLY A 72 9.10 17.27 16.71
CA GLY A 72 8.26 16.72 17.77
C GLY A 72 8.43 15.22 18.01
N ALA A 73 9.22 14.50 17.19
CA ALA A 73 9.60 13.11 17.48
C ALA A 73 10.36 13.00 18.81
N VAL A 74 11.18 14.01 19.11
CA VAL A 74 11.70 14.29 20.44
C VAL A 74 11.07 15.58 20.94
N HIS A 75 10.48 15.54 22.13
CA HIS A 75 9.90 16.71 22.77
C HIS A 75 9.98 16.62 24.28
N TYR A 76 9.58 17.68 24.97
CA TYR A 76 9.66 17.81 26.41
C TYR A 76 8.29 18.16 26.98
N GLU A 77 7.86 17.39 27.98
CA GLU A 77 6.72 17.75 28.80
C GLU A 77 7.21 18.53 30.01
N LEU A 78 6.50 19.62 30.32
CA LEU A 78 6.81 20.50 31.43
C LEU A 78 5.69 20.41 32.47
N GLU A 79 6.05 20.41 33.75
CA GLU A 79 5.11 20.61 34.85
C GLU A 79 5.48 21.89 35.59
N CYS A 80 4.63 22.91 35.47
CA CYS A 80 4.77 24.19 36.15
C CYS A 80 3.78 24.30 37.31
N PRO A 81 4.22 24.69 38.52
CA PRO A 81 3.33 24.86 39.66
C PRO A 81 2.31 25.99 39.49
N ARG A 82 2.55 26.94 38.57
CA ARG A 82 1.63 28.07 38.30
C ARG A 82 0.86 27.92 37.00
N CYS A 83 1.52 27.47 35.94
CA CYS A 83 0.93 27.39 34.59
C CYS A 83 0.41 25.99 34.23
N GLY A 84 0.58 24.99 35.09
CA GLY A 84 0.15 23.62 34.82
C GLY A 84 1.07 22.88 33.86
N LYS A 85 0.49 21.99 33.04
CA LYS A 85 1.22 21.17 32.06
C LYS A 85 1.65 22.01 30.86
N GLY A 86 2.89 21.82 30.42
CA GLY A 86 3.46 22.47 29.26
C GLY A 86 4.03 21.48 28.25
N LEU A 87 4.20 21.92 27.01
CA LEU A 87 4.87 21.18 25.95
C LEU A 87 5.95 22.05 25.29
N ALA A 88 7.12 21.48 25.04
CA ALA A 88 8.29 22.16 24.48
C ALA A 88 9.07 21.25 23.52
N LEU A 89 9.92 21.84 22.67
CA LEU A 89 10.81 21.09 21.76
C LEU A 89 12.27 21.07 22.20
N LYS A 90 12.59 21.88 23.21
CA LYS A 90 13.90 21.92 23.86
C LYS A 90 13.74 21.83 25.38
N PRO A 91 14.79 21.47 26.13
CA PRO A 91 14.69 21.40 27.58
C PRO A 91 14.52 22.79 28.20
N TYR A 92 13.74 22.86 29.29
CA TYR A 92 13.54 24.07 30.09
C TYR A 92 13.79 23.76 31.57
N GLU A 93 14.51 24.63 32.28
CA GLU A 93 14.62 24.60 33.75
C GLU A 93 13.59 25.53 34.42
N LYS A 94 13.18 26.58 33.71
CA LYS A 94 12.18 27.57 34.13
C LYS A 94 11.06 27.63 33.13
N CYS A 95 9.84 27.86 33.62
CA CYS A 95 8.64 27.97 32.80
C CYS A 95 8.78 29.16 31.83
N PRO A 96 8.61 28.96 30.52
CA PRO A 96 8.71 30.04 29.55
C PRO A 96 7.60 31.10 29.69
N ARG A 97 6.52 30.82 30.42
CA ARG A 97 5.42 31.77 30.65
C ARG A 97 5.58 32.59 31.93
N CYS A 98 5.90 31.95 33.06
CA CYS A 98 5.90 32.63 34.37
C CYS A 98 7.26 32.63 35.09
N GLY A 99 8.31 32.04 34.50
CA GLY A 99 9.67 32.00 35.06
C GLY A 99 9.86 31.09 36.28
N SER A 100 8.81 30.41 36.77
CA SER A 100 8.91 29.46 37.90
C SER A 100 9.70 28.21 37.50
N GLN A 101 10.34 27.54 38.46
CA GLN A 101 11.02 26.27 38.18
C GLN A 101 10.02 25.21 37.69
N VAL A 102 10.42 24.42 36.68
CA VAL A 102 9.58 23.37 36.11
C VAL A 102 10.23 22.00 36.26
N LYS A 103 9.42 20.94 36.37
CA LYS A 103 9.89 19.58 36.12
C LYS A 103 9.79 19.32 34.62
N THR A 104 10.83 18.73 34.05
CA THR A 104 10.95 18.52 32.61
C THR A 104 11.21 17.05 32.33
N ARG A 105 10.36 16.45 31.49
CA ARG A 105 10.49 15.06 31.04
C ARG A 105 10.75 15.04 29.54
N LYS A 106 11.89 14.50 29.13
CA LYS A 106 12.16 14.20 27.71
C LYS A 106 11.31 13.01 27.27
N VAL A 107 10.69 13.12 26.10
CA VAL A 107 9.92 12.06 25.46
C VAL A 107 10.50 11.84 24.07
N GLU A 108 10.85 10.59 23.78
CA GLU A 108 11.26 10.12 22.46
C GLU A 108 10.16 9.18 21.95
N LEU A 109 9.51 9.53 20.85
CA LEU A 109 8.37 8.79 20.33
C LEU A 109 8.77 7.54 19.55
N GLU A 110 9.91 7.62 18.85
CA GLU A 110 10.35 6.56 17.95
C GLU A 110 11.42 5.68 18.61
N PRO A 111 11.20 4.36 18.68
CA PRO A 111 12.23 3.45 19.16
C PRO A 111 13.39 3.37 18.15
N LYS A 112 14.61 3.15 18.65
CA LYS A 112 15.75 2.81 17.81
C LYS A 112 15.69 1.32 17.47
N GLU A 113 15.60 1.02 16.19
CA GLU A 113 15.55 -0.35 15.69
C GLU A 113 16.85 -0.71 14.96
N ALA A 114 17.29 -1.97 15.12
CA ALA A 114 18.47 -2.47 14.43
C ALA A 114 18.27 -2.55 12.90
N ASN A 115 17.05 -2.89 12.47
CA ASN A 115 16.68 -3.04 11.06
C ASN A 115 15.37 -2.31 10.77
N PRO A 116 15.39 -0.98 10.56
CA PRO A 116 14.17 -0.19 10.37
C PRO A 116 13.29 -0.63 9.19
N MET A 117 13.88 -1.25 8.15
CA MET A 117 13.15 -1.78 7.00
C MET A 117 12.10 -2.83 7.39
N MET A 118 12.43 -3.70 8.34
CA MET A 118 11.54 -4.75 8.88
C MET A 118 10.87 -4.37 10.21
N GLY A 119 11.06 -3.12 10.66
CA GLY A 119 10.67 -2.63 11.97
C GLY A 119 9.20 -2.22 12.11
N TRP A 120 8.93 -1.37 13.10
CA TRP A 120 7.59 -0.88 13.45
C TRP A 120 7.06 0.15 12.43
N ARG A 121 6.48 -0.37 11.33
CA ARG A 121 5.89 0.37 10.19
C ARG A 121 4.69 -0.35 9.58
N GLY A 122 4.00 0.33 8.66
CA GLY A 122 2.83 -0.19 7.96
C GLY A 122 1.68 -0.53 8.90
N VAL A 123 0.89 -1.55 8.54
CA VAL A 123 -0.33 -1.90 9.30
C VAL A 123 -0.08 -2.19 10.79
N SER A 124 1.00 -2.89 11.15
CA SER A 124 1.31 -3.15 12.57
C SER A 124 1.46 -1.85 13.37
N ARG A 125 1.96 -0.77 12.74
CA ARG A 125 2.05 0.55 13.36
C ARG A 125 0.67 1.22 13.46
N TYR A 126 -0.17 1.09 12.46
CA TYR A 126 -1.53 1.66 12.46
C TYR A 126 -2.40 1.09 13.58
N LEU A 127 -2.24 -0.20 13.89
CA LEU A 127 -3.02 -0.89 14.91
C LEU A 127 -2.48 -0.68 16.33
N ASP A 128 -1.23 -0.26 16.48
CA ASP A 128 -0.60 -0.06 17.78
C ASP A 128 -1.24 1.12 18.54
N PRO A 129 -1.60 0.97 19.83
CA PRO A 129 -2.23 2.03 20.62
C PRO A 129 -1.44 3.35 20.67
N ARG A 130 -0.10 3.30 20.53
CA ARG A 130 0.77 4.48 20.52
C ARG A 130 0.59 5.35 19.28
N PHE A 131 0.12 4.77 18.18
CA PHE A 131 0.04 5.43 16.87
C PHE A 131 -1.35 5.38 16.23
N ARG A 132 -2.26 4.52 16.70
CA ARG A 132 -3.59 4.33 16.11
C ARG A 132 -4.36 5.63 15.92
N GLU A 133 -4.33 6.54 16.88
CA GLU A 133 -4.99 7.85 16.75
C GLU A 133 -4.36 8.73 15.67
N ALA A 134 -3.04 8.65 15.48
CA ALA A 134 -2.34 9.34 14.40
C ALA A 134 -2.74 8.77 13.03
N PHE A 135 -2.84 7.44 12.90
CA PHE A 135 -3.35 6.80 11.69
C PHE A 135 -4.81 7.21 11.40
N MET A 136 -5.66 7.29 12.43
CA MET A 136 -7.05 7.71 12.24
C MET A 136 -7.18 9.14 11.69
N MET A 137 -6.17 10.01 11.84
CA MET A 137 -6.16 11.33 11.19
C MET A 137 -6.00 11.23 9.66
N GLU A 138 -5.27 10.22 9.15
CA GLU A 138 -5.18 9.94 7.71
C GLU A 138 -6.51 9.40 7.17
N VAL A 139 -7.14 8.50 7.93
CA VAL A 139 -8.48 7.98 7.59
C VAL A 139 -9.52 9.11 7.61
N GLU A 140 -9.47 9.99 8.61
CA GLU A 140 -10.34 11.16 8.72
C GLU A 140 -10.16 12.12 7.54
N ALA A 141 -8.91 12.36 7.11
CA ALA A 141 -8.62 13.17 5.93
C ALA A 141 -9.22 12.57 4.64
N MET A 142 -9.12 11.25 4.47
CA MET A 142 -9.73 10.55 3.34
C MET A 142 -11.26 10.62 3.39
N ILE A 143 -11.88 10.40 4.55
CA ILE A 143 -13.32 10.56 4.78
C ILE A 143 -13.78 11.97 4.39
N ARG A 144 -13.04 13.02 4.80
CA ARG A 144 -13.35 14.41 4.43
C ARG A 144 -13.32 14.63 2.92
N CYS A 145 -12.43 13.95 2.18
CA CYS A 145 -12.40 13.98 0.72
C CYS A 145 -13.64 13.28 0.12
N HIS A 146 -13.99 12.10 0.64
CA HIS A 146 -15.17 11.34 0.20
C HIS A 146 -16.49 12.08 0.44
N LYS A 147 -16.63 12.78 1.57
CA LYS A 147 -17.78 13.67 1.84
C LYS A 147 -17.95 14.78 0.81
N LYS A 148 -16.86 15.16 0.11
CA LYS A 148 -16.87 16.15 -0.98
C LYS A 148 -17.10 15.53 -2.35
N GLY A 149 -17.34 14.22 -2.44
CA GLY A 149 -17.61 13.49 -3.68
C GLY A 149 -16.37 12.90 -4.37
N LEU A 150 -15.19 12.99 -3.75
CA LEU A 150 -13.94 12.42 -4.29
C LEU A 150 -13.84 10.92 -3.97
N THR A 151 -14.81 10.14 -4.43
CA THR A 151 -14.94 8.70 -4.15
C THR A 151 -13.97 7.82 -4.94
N ASN A 152 -13.24 8.41 -5.89
CA ASN A 152 -12.16 7.75 -6.64
C ASN A 152 -10.87 7.59 -5.82
N LEU A 153 -10.80 8.18 -4.62
CA LEU A 153 -9.66 8.03 -3.70
C LEU A 153 -9.76 6.71 -2.92
N ILE A 154 -8.83 5.79 -3.18
CA ILE A 154 -8.85 4.42 -2.67
C ILE A 154 -7.66 4.21 -1.73
N PRO A 155 -7.85 3.68 -0.50
CA PRO A 155 -6.76 3.36 0.40
C PRO A 155 -5.96 2.14 -0.06
N MET A 156 -4.64 2.24 0.07
CA MET A 156 -3.72 1.12 0.02
C MET A 156 -2.96 0.95 1.34
N PHE A 157 -2.94 -0.27 1.85
CA PHE A 157 -2.31 -0.64 3.12
C PHE A 157 -0.94 -1.27 2.89
N PRO A 158 0.15 -0.63 3.33
CA PRO A 158 1.50 -1.18 3.25
C PRO A 158 1.82 -2.13 4.40
N PHE A 159 2.74 -3.05 4.16
CA PHE A 159 3.36 -3.94 5.15
C PHE A 159 2.32 -4.74 5.96
N VAL A 160 1.34 -5.33 5.29
CA VAL A 160 0.31 -6.19 5.89
C VAL A 160 0.90 -7.58 6.18
N ARG A 161 1.39 -7.84 7.40
CA ARG A 161 2.21 -9.03 7.68
C ARG A 161 1.36 -10.27 7.93
N HIS A 162 0.23 -10.10 8.59
CA HIS A 162 -0.61 -11.20 9.08
C HIS A 162 -2.08 -11.03 8.65
N PRO A 163 -2.82 -12.13 8.41
CA PRO A 163 -4.26 -12.06 8.11
C PRO A 163 -5.07 -11.37 9.21
N GLU A 164 -4.66 -11.49 10.47
CA GLU A 164 -5.29 -10.83 11.60
C GLU A 164 -5.13 -9.30 11.52
N GLU A 165 -3.95 -8.83 11.08
CA GLU A 165 -3.70 -7.41 10.82
C GLU A 165 -4.53 -6.91 9.64
N ALA A 166 -4.59 -7.70 8.56
CA ALA A 166 -5.40 -7.42 7.38
C ALA A 166 -6.88 -7.21 7.74
N LYS A 167 -7.44 -8.11 8.55
CA LYS A 167 -8.79 -7.99 9.07
C LYS A 167 -8.95 -6.75 9.94
N ALA A 168 -8.09 -6.59 10.95
CA ALA A 168 -8.22 -5.53 11.93
C ALA A 168 -8.14 -4.12 11.31
N VAL A 169 -7.25 -3.92 10.34
CA VAL A 169 -7.10 -2.59 9.70
C VAL A 169 -8.24 -2.28 8.74
N THR A 170 -8.73 -3.28 8.00
CA THR A 170 -9.84 -3.07 7.05
C THR A 170 -11.16 -2.87 7.76
N ASP A 171 -11.44 -3.63 8.84
CA ASP A 171 -12.59 -3.39 9.72
C ASP A 171 -12.53 -1.97 10.31
N LEU A 172 -11.36 -1.55 10.82
CA LEU A 172 -11.17 -0.21 11.38
C LEU A 172 -11.53 0.90 10.38
N VAL A 173 -11.09 0.78 9.13
CA VAL A 173 -11.38 1.78 8.09
C VAL A 173 -12.83 1.69 7.63
N ARG A 174 -13.38 0.50 7.40
CA ARG A 174 -14.80 0.32 7.02
C ARG A 174 -15.74 0.93 8.04
N GLU A 175 -15.56 0.60 9.32
CA GLU A 175 -16.35 1.15 10.42
C GLU A 175 -16.24 2.68 10.51
N ALA A 176 -15.07 3.25 10.23
CA ALA A 176 -14.88 4.69 10.24
C ALA A 176 -15.67 5.39 9.12
N PHE A 177 -15.71 4.80 7.92
CA PHE A 177 -16.51 5.31 6.81
C PHE A 177 -18.02 5.14 7.08
N GLU A 178 -18.43 3.97 7.56
CA GLU A 178 -19.83 3.66 7.85
C GLU A 178 -20.41 4.56 8.94
N ARG A 179 -19.63 4.87 9.98
CA ARG A 179 -20.03 5.82 11.05
C ARG A 179 -20.37 7.20 10.50
N GLU A 180 -19.73 7.58 9.40
CA GLU A 180 -19.95 8.86 8.72
C GLU A 180 -21.00 8.78 7.61
N GLY A 181 -21.70 7.65 7.48
CA GLY A 181 -22.74 7.41 6.48
C GLY A 181 -22.20 7.27 5.05
N LEU A 182 -20.92 6.92 4.89
CA LEU A 182 -20.26 6.76 3.59
C LEU A 182 -20.14 5.28 3.22
N LYS A 183 -20.21 4.98 1.92
CA LYS A 183 -19.83 3.66 1.38
C LYS A 183 -18.32 3.48 1.57
N PRO A 184 -17.85 2.38 2.18
CA PRO A 184 -16.43 2.09 2.23
C PRO A 184 -15.82 1.97 0.81
N PRO A 185 -14.65 2.55 0.54
CA PRO A 185 -13.94 2.38 -0.72
C PRO A 185 -13.39 0.95 -0.87
N LYS A 186 -12.83 0.64 -2.05
CA LYS A 186 -11.97 -0.53 -2.23
C LYS A 186 -10.85 -0.54 -1.18
N MET A 187 -10.46 -1.72 -0.71
CA MET A 187 -9.33 -1.91 0.19
C MET A 187 -8.19 -2.60 -0.57
N ILE A 188 -7.14 -1.87 -0.93
CA ILE A 188 -5.99 -2.43 -1.67
C ILE A 188 -4.88 -2.79 -0.69
N PHE A 189 -4.30 -3.98 -0.83
CA PHE A 189 -3.10 -4.34 -0.07
C PHE A 189 -1.86 -4.16 -0.92
N MET A 190 -0.80 -3.62 -0.34
CA MET A 190 0.50 -3.67 -0.97
C MET A 190 1.06 -5.09 -0.78
N ALA A 191 1.20 -5.84 -1.87
CA ALA A 191 1.80 -7.17 -1.86
C ALA A 191 3.32 -7.03 -1.88
N GLU A 192 3.91 -6.92 -0.70
CA GLU A 192 5.33 -6.63 -0.52
C GLU A 192 6.02 -7.45 0.58
N VAL A 193 5.26 -8.23 1.35
CA VAL A 193 5.80 -9.12 2.37
C VAL A 193 5.66 -10.60 1.94
N PRO A 194 6.64 -11.47 2.24
CA PRO A 194 6.60 -12.88 1.83
C PRO A 194 5.33 -13.63 2.25
N SER A 195 4.73 -13.31 3.39
CA SER A 195 3.51 -13.97 3.87
C SER A 195 2.34 -13.87 2.87
N ILE A 196 2.16 -12.73 2.20
CA ILE A 196 1.15 -12.57 1.14
C ILE A 196 1.47 -13.48 -0.05
N GLY A 197 2.76 -13.64 -0.39
CA GLY A 197 3.20 -14.53 -1.48
C GLY A 197 2.99 -16.01 -1.21
N LEU A 198 3.08 -16.40 0.05
CA LEU A 198 2.99 -17.80 0.47
C LEU A 198 1.55 -18.25 0.72
N VAL A 199 0.72 -17.38 1.30
CA VAL A 199 -0.66 -17.72 1.70
C VAL A 199 -1.68 -16.62 1.34
N PRO A 200 -1.74 -16.16 0.07
CA PRO A 200 -2.61 -15.05 -0.34
C PRO A 200 -4.10 -15.30 -0.06
N TYR A 201 -4.55 -16.56 -0.14
CA TYR A 201 -5.92 -16.96 0.16
C TYR A 201 -6.39 -16.59 1.58
N LEU A 202 -5.47 -16.42 2.54
CA LEU A 202 -5.81 -15.96 3.90
C LEU A 202 -6.03 -14.44 3.97
N PHE A 203 -5.47 -13.67 3.03
CA PHE A 203 -5.59 -12.22 2.97
C PHE A 203 -6.76 -11.77 2.08
N ASN A 204 -7.03 -12.53 1.02
CA ASN A 204 -8.08 -12.28 0.05
C ASN A 204 -9.47 -11.87 0.61
N PRO A 205 -9.97 -12.43 1.73
CA PRO A 205 -11.28 -12.05 2.26
C PRO A 205 -11.38 -10.58 2.71
N TYR A 206 -10.24 -9.93 2.95
CA TYR A 206 -10.14 -8.60 3.56
C TYR A 206 -9.80 -7.49 2.55
N CYS A 207 -9.36 -7.82 1.34
CA CYS A 207 -9.00 -6.85 0.32
C CYS A 207 -9.84 -7.00 -0.96
N ASP A 208 -9.88 -5.90 -1.70
CA ASP A 208 -10.51 -5.75 -3.01
C ASP A 208 -9.45 -5.70 -4.13
N GLY A 209 -8.18 -5.98 -3.81
CA GLY A 209 -7.09 -5.99 -4.79
C GLY A 209 -5.71 -5.92 -4.15
N TYR A 210 -4.68 -6.06 -5.00
CA TYR A 210 -3.28 -5.98 -4.60
C TYR A 210 -2.49 -5.05 -5.50
N SER A 211 -1.58 -4.27 -4.91
CA SER A 211 -0.51 -3.60 -5.66
C SER A 211 0.83 -4.18 -5.24
N PHE A 212 1.56 -4.81 -6.15
CA PHE A 212 2.87 -5.37 -5.86
C PHE A 212 3.88 -4.25 -5.61
N GLY A 213 4.46 -4.26 -4.41
CA GLY A 213 5.59 -3.44 -4.04
C GLY A 213 6.88 -4.21 -4.26
N THR A 214 7.24 -4.48 -5.52
CA THR A 214 8.32 -5.42 -5.87
C THR A 214 9.66 -5.04 -5.25
N ASN A 215 9.87 -3.77 -4.96
CA ASN A 215 11.08 -3.34 -4.29
C ASN A 215 11.26 -3.95 -2.89
N ASP A 216 10.30 -3.73 -1.98
CA ASP A 216 10.32 -4.34 -0.65
C ASP A 216 10.15 -5.87 -0.75
N TYR A 217 9.38 -6.33 -1.74
CA TYR A 217 9.15 -7.75 -1.94
C TYR A 217 10.44 -8.51 -2.27
N THR A 218 11.23 -7.99 -3.21
CA THR A 218 12.54 -8.54 -3.57
C THR A 218 13.46 -8.52 -2.37
N GLN A 219 13.56 -7.38 -1.67
CA GLN A 219 14.43 -7.26 -0.50
C GLN A 219 14.11 -8.33 0.57
N LEU A 220 12.82 -8.57 0.86
CA LEU A 220 12.40 -9.56 1.85
C LEU A 220 12.50 -11.00 1.36
N ILE A 221 12.22 -11.27 0.08
CA ILE A 221 12.34 -12.61 -0.51
C ILE A 221 13.81 -13.05 -0.57
N THR A 222 14.72 -12.13 -0.93
CA THR A 222 16.14 -12.45 -1.11
C THR A 222 17.00 -12.14 0.11
N GLY A 223 16.45 -11.49 1.14
CA GLY A 223 17.21 -11.00 2.28
C GLY A 223 18.27 -9.97 1.88
N THR A 224 17.95 -9.11 0.91
CA THR A 224 18.87 -8.12 0.34
C THR A 224 18.45 -6.71 0.74
N ASP A 225 19.38 -5.90 1.20
CA ASP A 225 19.18 -4.44 1.32
C ASP A 225 19.59 -3.79 0.00
N ARG A 226 18.65 -3.13 -0.68
CA ARG A 226 18.91 -2.47 -1.97
C ARG A 226 19.90 -1.30 -1.85
N ASP A 227 19.99 -0.71 -0.66
CA ASP A 227 20.87 0.43 -0.39
C ASP A 227 22.31 -0.04 -0.10
N SER A 228 22.53 -1.36 0.02
CA SER A 228 23.85 -1.95 0.18
C SER A 228 24.64 -1.91 -1.14
N PRO A 229 25.80 -1.23 -1.20
CA PRO A 229 26.62 -1.20 -2.40
C PRO A 229 27.31 -2.55 -2.71
N LEU A 230 27.19 -3.53 -1.79
CA LEU A 230 27.85 -4.84 -1.89
C LEU A 230 26.95 -5.93 -2.47
N LEU A 231 25.65 -5.69 -2.60
CA LEU A 231 24.68 -6.70 -3.02
C LEU A 231 24.04 -6.27 -4.35
N PRO A 232 23.93 -7.18 -5.33
CA PRO A 232 23.15 -6.89 -6.53
C PRO A 232 21.66 -6.86 -6.17
N PHE A 233 20.92 -5.94 -6.79
CA PHE A 233 19.48 -5.83 -6.62
C PHE A 233 18.78 -5.97 -7.98
N ASN A 234 17.90 -6.96 -8.10
CA ASN A 234 17.10 -7.21 -9.30
C ASN A 234 15.69 -7.64 -8.88
N GLU A 235 14.69 -6.88 -9.31
CA GLU A 235 13.28 -7.17 -9.01
C GLU A 235 12.73 -8.30 -9.89
N ASP A 236 13.35 -8.56 -11.04
CA ASP A 236 12.96 -9.57 -12.00
C ASP A 236 13.74 -10.89 -11.80
N ILE A 237 13.36 -11.64 -10.77
CA ILE A 237 13.94 -12.95 -10.44
C ILE A 237 12.85 -14.03 -10.26
N PRO A 238 13.16 -15.33 -10.48
CA PRO A 238 12.16 -16.39 -10.40
C PRO A 238 11.39 -16.46 -9.08
N ALA A 239 12.03 -16.18 -7.94
CA ALA A 239 11.38 -16.20 -6.64
C ALA A 239 10.31 -15.09 -6.51
N VAL A 240 10.60 -13.89 -7.02
CA VAL A 240 9.66 -12.76 -7.03
C VAL A 240 8.55 -13.00 -8.04
N ARG A 241 8.87 -13.51 -9.24
CA ARG A 241 7.87 -13.93 -10.23
C ARG A 241 6.92 -14.99 -9.66
N MET A 242 7.44 -16.00 -8.98
CA MET A 242 6.60 -17.04 -8.37
C MET A 242 5.66 -16.46 -7.32
N ALA A 243 6.16 -15.55 -6.48
CA ALA A 243 5.34 -14.89 -5.47
C ALA A 243 4.23 -14.03 -6.10
N ILE A 244 4.54 -13.26 -7.15
CA ILE A 244 3.52 -12.51 -7.93
C ILE A 244 2.50 -13.45 -8.55
N ALA A 245 2.95 -14.52 -9.22
CA ALA A 245 2.10 -15.51 -9.86
C ALA A 245 1.13 -16.16 -8.86
N THR A 246 1.63 -16.51 -7.67
CA THR A 246 0.85 -17.15 -6.61
C THR A 246 -0.26 -16.24 -6.10
N VAL A 247 0.04 -14.97 -5.85
CA VAL A 247 -0.95 -13.96 -5.42
C VAL A 247 -1.97 -13.70 -6.51
N ALA A 248 -1.51 -13.50 -7.75
CA ALA A 248 -2.38 -13.20 -8.87
C ALA A 248 -3.32 -14.35 -9.24
N ASP A 249 -2.82 -15.58 -9.28
CA ASP A 249 -3.67 -16.76 -9.51
C ASP A 249 -4.66 -16.94 -8.36
N SER A 250 -4.22 -16.80 -7.11
CA SER A 250 -5.13 -16.91 -5.96
C SER A 250 -6.26 -15.87 -5.99
N ALA A 251 -5.96 -14.62 -6.36
CA ALA A 251 -6.96 -13.56 -6.41
C ALA A 251 -7.91 -13.67 -7.61
N HIS A 252 -7.37 -13.96 -8.80
CA HIS A 252 -8.18 -14.10 -10.02
C HIS A 252 -9.00 -15.39 -10.02
N LEU A 253 -8.49 -16.48 -9.45
CA LEU A 253 -9.28 -17.71 -9.27
C LEU A 253 -10.50 -17.44 -8.40
N GLU A 254 -10.36 -16.67 -7.32
CA GLU A 254 -11.50 -16.31 -6.48
C GLU A 254 -12.52 -15.45 -7.24
N ASN A 255 -12.07 -14.50 -8.09
CA ASN A 255 -12.98 -13.76 -8.96
C ASN A 255 -13.76 -14.70 -9.90
N TYR A 256 -13.07 -15.68 -10.48
CA TYR A 256 -13.67 -16.65 -11.39
C TYR A 256 -14.65 -17.60 -10.67
N GLU A 257 -14.22 -18.22 -9.57
CA GLU A 257 -15.04 -19.18 -8.81
C GLU A 257 -16.28 -18.53 -8.20
N LYS A 258 -16.15 -17.28 -7.73
CA LYS A 258 -17.23 -16.60 -7.04
C LYS A 258 -18.16 -15.83 -7.98
N TYR A 259 -17.63 -15.24 -9.06
CA TYR A 259 -18.38 -14.32 -9.92
C TYR A 259 -18.38 -14.70 -11.40
N GLY A 260 -17.66 -15.76 -11.80
CA GLY A 260 -17.54 -16.18 -13.20
C GLY A 260 -16.70 -15.23 -14.06
N VAL A 261 -15.93 -14.33 -13.45
CA VAL A 261 -15.13 -13.34 -14.18
C VAL A 261 -13.76 -13.92 -14.50
N LEU A 262 -13.49 -14.06 -15.80
CA LEU A 262 -12.20 -14.47 -16.35
C LEU A 262 -11.62 -13.28 -17.13
N GLY A 263 -10.45 -12.80 -16.73
CA GLY A 263 -9.83 -11.58 -17.27
C GLY A 263 -9.83 -10.41 -16.28
N PRO A 264 -9.50 -9.19 -16.75
CA PRO A 264 -9.36 -8.03 -15.89
C PRO A 264 -10.67 -7.58 -15.25
N ALA A 265 -10.58 -7.13 -14.01
CA ALA A 265 -11.74 -6.84 -13.16
C ALA A 265 -12.04 -5.33 -12.98
N GLU A 266 -11.41 -4.46 -13.76
CA GLU A 266 -11.46 -3.00 -13.58
C GLU A 266 -12.90 -2.47 -13.46
N GLY A 267 -13.20 -1.84 -12.32
CA GLY A 267 -14.47 -1.19 -12.05
C GLY A 267 -15.65 -2.15 -11.84
N MET A 268 -15.40 -3.46 -11.79
CA MET A 268 -16.45 -4.46 -11.61
C MET A 268 -16.81 -4.64 -10.13
N ALA A 269 -18.08 -4.96 -9.88
CA ALA A 269 -18.58 -5.33 -8.57
C ALA A 269 -19.40 -6.61 -8.65
N GLY A 270 -19.26 -7.47 -7.63
CA GLY A 270 -19.99 -8.71 -7.50
C GLY A 270 -21.45 -8.48 -7.08
N PRO A 271 -22.31 -9.52 -7.18
CA PRO A 271 -23.70 -9.45 -6.75
C PRO A 271 -23.89 -9.15 -5.25
N ASP A 272 -22.87 -9.42 -4.44
CA ASP A 272 -22.82 -9.10 -3.01
C ASP A 272 -22.38 -7.64 -2.74
N GLY A 273 -22.22 -6.84 -3.79
CA GLY A 273 -21.80 -5.44 -3.73
C GLY A 273 -20.32 -5.24 -3.41
N ARG A 274 -19.53 -6.32 -3.31
CA ARG A 274 -18.08 -6.24 -3.13
C ARG A 274 -17.40 -5.95 -4.46
N TYR A 275 -16.27 -5.25 -4.41
CA TYR A 275 -15.46 -5.06 -5.61
C TYR A 275 -14.76 -6.37 -5.97
N LEU A 276 -14.55 -6.60 -7.26
CA LEU A 276 -13.71 -7.71 -7.70
C LEU A 276 -12.24 -7.36 -7.46
N LYS A 277 -11.42 -8.39 -7.28
CA LYS A 277 -9.99 -8.20 -7.00
C LYS A 277 -9.26 -7.73 -8.24
N GLU A 278 -8.68 -6.54 -8.15
CA GLU A 278 -7.81 -5.97 -9.18
C GLU A 278 -6.35 -6.00 -8.71
N LEU A 279 -5.44 -6.34 -9.61
CA LEU A 279 -4.02 -6.48 -9.31
C LEU A 279 -3.17 -5.61 -10.21
N GLY A 280 -2.24 -4.90 -9.60
CA GLY A 280 -1.23 -4.15 -10.32
C GLY A 280 0.09 -4.10 -9.60
N ILE A 281 1.03 -3.32 -10.14
CA ILE A 281 2.38 -3.16 -9.61
C ILE A 281 2.72 -1.68 -9.55
N CYS A 282 3.47 -1.28 -8.52
CA CYS A 282 4.02 0.06 -8.40
C CYS A 282 5.55 0.03 -8.42
N GLY A 283 6.17 1.04 -9.04
CA GLY A 283 7.62 1.17 -9.13
C GLY A 283 8.10 1.40 -10.57
N GLN A 284 9.41 1.50 -10.75
CA GLN A 284 10.01 1.68 -12.09
C GLN A 284 10.36 0.36 -12.77
N ALA A 285 10.33 -0.78 -12.06
CA ALA A 285 10.65 -2.07 -12.65
C ALA A 285 9.87 -2.38 -13.95
N PRO A 286 8.57 -2.06 -14.09
CA PRO A 286 7.85 -2.28 -15.35
C PRO A 286 8.37 -1.44 -16.53
N SER A 287 8.94 -0.24 -16.27
CA SER A 287 9.51 0.61 -17.31
C SER A 287 10.98 0.32 -17.60
N ASP A 288 11.70 -0.22 -16.62
CA ASP A 288 13.15 -0.40 -16.68
C ASP A 288 13.55 -1.82 -17.13
N LEU A 289 12.66 -2.80 -16.96
CA LEU A 289 12.92 -4.21 -17.23
C LEU A 289 11.90 -4.76 -18.25
N PRO A 290 12.18 -4.72 -19.57
CA PRO A 290 11.24 -5.16 -20.61
C PRO A 290 10.78 -6.62 -20.46
N GLY A 291 11.70 -7.53 -20.10
CA GLY A 291 11.35 -8.94 -19.86
C GLY A 291 10.41 -9.13 -18.66
N PHE A 292 10.49 -8.25 -17.68
CA PHE A 292 9.58 -8.24 -16.54
C PHE A 292 8.20 -7.72 -16.93
N LEU A 293 8.13 -6.70 -17.80
CA LEU A 293 6.86 -6.15 -18.29
C LEU A 293 5.98 -7.22 -18.95
N LYS A 294 6.56 -8.11 -19.76
CA LYS A 294 5.83 -9.22 -20.38
C LYS A 294 5.28 -10.21 -19.35
N PHE A 295 6.09 -10.56 -18.36
CA PHE A 295 5.63 -11.36 -17.23
C PHE A 295 4.45 -10.68 -16.51
N LEU A 296 4.58 -9.39 -16.19
CA LEU A 296 3.53 -8.62 -15.51
C LEU A 296 2.24 -8.55 -16.34
N ALA A 297 2.34 -8.37 -17.67
CA ALA A 297 1.18 -8.34 -18.56
C ALA A 297 0.38 -9.64 -18.55
N VAL A 298 1.03 -10.78 -18.30
CA VAL A 298 0.37 -12.10 -18.15
C VAL A 298 -0.40 -12.20 -16.83
N TYR A 299 0.11 -11.59 -15.76
CA TYR A 299 -0.41 -11.79 -14.41
C TYR A 299 -1.32 -10.68 -13.89
N LEU A 300 -1.14 -9.43 -14.32
CA LEU A 300 -1.72 -8.24 -13.70
C LEU A 300 -2.73 -7.52 -14.60
N ASP A 301 -3.65 -6.79 -13.98
CA ASP A 301 -4.63 -5.92 -14.61
C ASP A 301 -4.00 -4.60 -15.08
N TYR A 302 -3.13 -4.00 -14.26
CA TYR A 302 -2.50 -2.71 -14.56
C TYR A 302 -1.04 -2.60 -14.10
N VAL A 303 -0.31 -1.62 -14.63
CA VAL A 303 1.03 -1.24 -14.17
C VAL A 303 1.05 0.26 -13.85
N SER A 304 1.76 0.65 -12.78
CA SER A 304 1.91 2.04 -12.37
C SER A 304 3.38 2.45 -12.42
N VAL A 305 3.71 3.36 -13.35
CA VAL A 305 5.06 3.90 -13.58
C VAL A 305 5.11 5.40 -13.31
N ASN A 306 6.31 6.00 -13.37
CA ASN A 306 6.44 7.44 -13.22
C ASN A 306 5.80 8.17 -14.41
N PRO A 307 5.31 9.41 -14.24
CA PRO A 307 4.64 10.15 -15.31
C PRO A 307 5.43 10.26 -16.63
N ASP A 308 6.75 10.37 -16.57
CA ASP A 308 7.65 10.47 -17.72
C ASP A 308 7.85 9.14 -18.46
N ALA A 309 7.56 8.01 -17.82
CA ALA A 309 7.67 6.67 -18.40
C ALA A 309 6.36 6.18 -19.03
N VAL A 310 5.21 6.81 -18.75
CA VAL A 310 3.87 6.33 -19.14
C VAL A 310 3.77 6.01 -20.63
N MET A 311 4.13 6.95 -21.51
CA MET A 311 3.99 6.75 -22.96
C MET A 311 4.88 5.63 -23.48
N ARG A 312 6.13 5.57 -23.01
CA ARG A 312 7.08 4.52 -23.39
C ARG A 312 6.60 3.14 -22.90
N THR A 313 6.13 3.05 -21.66
CA THR A 313 5.61 1.78 -21.11
C THR A 313 4.35 1.34 -21.86
N LEU A 314 3.49 2.27 -22.27
CA LEU A 314 2.30 1.95 -23.07
C LEU A 314 2.67 1.38 -24.45
N GLU A 315 3.62 1.99 -25.15
CA GLU A 315 4.11 1.48 -26.44
C GLU A 315 4.70 0.07 -26.32
N LEU A 316 5.47 -0.19 -25.26
CA LEU A 316 6.02 -1.51 -24.98
C LEU A 316 4.93 -2.52 -24.63
N LEU A 317 3.91 -2.13 -23.86
CA LEU A 317 2.78 -2.99 -23.53
C LEU A 317 2.01 -3.41 -24.78
N VAL A 318 1.76 -2.50 -25.72
CA VAL A 318 1.09 -2.85 -27.00
C VAL A 318 1.88 -3.91 -27.77
N GLN A 319 3.21 -3.79 -27.82
CA GLN A 319 4.08 -4.78 -28.47
C GLN A 319 4.03 -6.13 -27.73
N VAL A 320 4.12 -6.10 -26.40
CA VAL A 320 4.02 -7.29 -25.56
C VAL A 320 2.68 -8.00 -25.74
N GLU A 321 1.57 -7.27 -25.79
CA GLU A 321 0.24 -7.87 -25.97
C GLU A 321 0.10 -8.51 -27.35
N GLU A 322 0.68 -7.92 -28.41
CA GLU A 322 0.72 -8.53 -29.73
C GLU A 322 1.55 -9.83 -29.73
N GLU A 323 2.74 -9.83 -29.11
CA GLU A 323 3.54 -11.04 -28.97
C GLU A 323 2.80 -12.15 -28.22
N LEU A 324 2.03 -11.80 -27.19
CA LEU A 324 1.22 -12.74 -26.42
C LEU A 324 0.03 -13.27 -27.23
N ARG A 325 -0.61 -12.44 -28.08
CA ARG A 325 -1.64 -12.89 -29.04
C ARG A 325 -1.06 -13.90 -30.02
N GLU A 326 0.07 -13.58 -30.64
CA GLU A 326 0.75 -14.51 -31.55
C GLU A 326 1.14 -15.82 -30.87
N LEU A 327 1.63 -15.76 -29.63
CA LEU A 327 1.93 -16.95 -28.84
C LEU A 327 0.69 -17.82 -28.62
N CYS A 328 -0.45 -17.21 -28.28
CA CYS A 328 -1.72 -17.91 -28.12
C CYS A 328 -2.15 -18.60 -29.43
N GLU A 329 -2.05 -17.90 -30.57
CA GLU A 329 -2.40 -18.47 -31.89
C GLU A 329 -1.44 -19.61 -32.30
N ARG A 330 -0.13 -19.43 -32.10
CA ARG A 330 0.88 -20.49 -32.37
C ARG A 330 0.64 -21.74 -31.53
N CYS A 331 0.14 -21.57 -30.31
CA CYS A 331 -0.25 -22.68 -29.44
C CYS A 331 -1.62 -23.29 -29.80
N GLY A 332 -2.31 -22.77 -30.81
CA GLY A 332 -3.65 -23.21 -31.19
C GLY A 332 -4.70 -22.91 -30.11
N ARG A 333 -4.48 -21.86 -29.31
CA ARG A 333 -5.35 -21.44 -28.19
C ARG A 333 -5.62 -22.54 -27.16
N ASP A 334 -4.68 -23.49 -27.05
CA ASP A 334 -4.68 -24.56 -26.05
C ASP A 334 -4.03 -24.04 -24.74
N PRO A 335 -4.79 -23.93 -23.63
CA PRO A 335 -4.28 -23.44 -22.36
C PRO A 335 -3.04 -24.18 -21.87
N ARG A 336 -2.92 -25.49 -22.13
CA ARG A 336 -1.78 -26.31 -21.69
C ARG A 336 -0.51 -25.95 -22.43
N LYS A 337 -0.59 -25.76 -23.75
CA LYS A 337 0.56 -25.37 -24.57
C LYS A 337 1.01 -23.95 -24.24
N ILE A 338 0.05 -23.03 -24.08
CA ILE A 338 0.33 -21.64 -23.68
C ILE A 338 1.05 -21.60 -22.33
N ALA A 339 0.50 -22.31 -21.34
CA ALA A 339 1.09 -22.41 -20.01
C ALA A 339 2.53 -22.97 -20.04
N LEU A 340 2.78 -24.01 -20.84
CA LEU A 340 4.11 -24.59 -20.99
C LEU A 340 5.11 -23.63 -21.65
N GLU A 341 4.72 -22.95 -22.73
CA GLU A 341 5.60 -21.99 -23.44
C GLU A 341 5.93 -20.78 -22.55
N LEU A 342 4.94 -20.20 -21.86
CA LEU A 342 5.17 -19.11 -20.93
C LEU A 342 6.03 -19.54 -19.73
N SER A 343 5.86 -20.78 -19.24
CA SER A 343 6.71 -21.32 -18.16
C SER A 343 8.17 -21.43 -18.58
N ARG A 344 8.43 -21.84 -19.83
CA ARG A 344 9.78 -21.88 -20.41
C ARG A 344 10.36 -20.48 -20.55
N GLU A 345 9.61 -19.54 -21.13
CA GLU A 345 10.05 -18.16 -21.34
C GLU A 345 10.36 -17.47 -20.01
N PHE A 346 9.52 -17.66 -18.99
CA PHE A 346 9.70 -17.01 -17.69
C PHE A 346 10.64 -17.76 -16.75
N ASN A 347 11.14 -18.94 -17.15
CA ASN A 347 11.87 -19.87 -16.30
C ASN A 347 11.14 -20.12 -14.96
N LEU A 348 9.83 -20.37 -15.07
CA LEU A 348 8.94 -20.53 -13.93
C LEU A 348 8.36 -21.94 -13.93
N TRP A 349 8.71 -22.72 -12.91
CA TRP A 349 8.33 -24.12 -12.77
C TRP A 349 7.73 -24.36 -11.39
N ASP A 350 6.98 -25.45 -11.27
CA ASP A 350 6.40 -25.90 -10.01
C ASP A 350 7.43 -25.82 -8.86
N PRO A 351 7.08 -25.17 -7.73
CA PRO A 351 8.00 -24.94 -6.63
C PRO A 351 8.36 -26.22 -5.87
N PHE A 352 7.66 -27.33 -6.11
CA PHE A 352 7.94 -28.64 -5.51
C PHE A 352 8.91 -29.48 -6.34
N GLY A 353 9.42 -28.95 -7.45
CA GLY A 353 10.43 -29.61 -8.27
C GLY A 353 9.89 -30.79 -9.09
N ARG A 354 8.57 -30.84 -9.34
CA ARG A 354 7.96 -31.90 -10.16
C ARG A 354 8.22 -31.74 -11.66
N GLY A 355 8.80 -30.61 -12.08
CA GLY A 355 9.00 -30.28 -13.49
C GLY A 355 7.70 -29.88 -14.21
N GLU A 356 6.63 -29.62 -13.45
CA GLU A 356 5.37 -29.12 -13.98
C GLU A 356 5.48 -27.62 -14.31
N PRO A 357 4.76 -27.12 -15.33
CA PRO A 357 4.69 -25.69 -15.65
C PRO A 357 4.34 -24.84 -14.43
N GLY A 358 5.06 -23.74 -14.20
CA GLY A 358 4.75 -22.79 -13.12
C GLY A 358 3.64 -21.81 -13.49
N VAL A 359 3.42 -21.56 -14.79
CA VAL A 359 2.24 -20.87 -15.30
C VAL A 359 1.10 -21.88 -15.37
N SER A 360 -0.03 -21.59 -14.74
CA SER A 360 -1.18 -22.51 -14.69
C SER A 360 -2.04 -22.49 -15.97
N GLU A 361 -2.80 -23.55 -16.22
CA GLU A 361 -3.82 -23.55 -17.29
C GLU A 361 -4.88 -22.45 -17.06
N PHE A 362 -5.22 -22.20 -15.79
CA PHE A 362 -6.11 -21.09 -15.42
C PHE A 362 -5.52 -19.75 -15.87
N ARG A 363 -4.24 -19.50 -15.60
CA ARG A 363 -3.56 -18.27 -16.02
C ARG A 363 -3.56 -18.12 -17.53
N ALA A 364 -3.34 -19.20 -18.28
CA ALA A 364 -3.43 -19.16 -19.74
C ALA A 364 -4.85 -18.79 -20.22
N ARG A 365 -5.90 -19.34 -19.60
CA ARG A 365 -7.30 -18.97 -19.89
C ARG A 365 -7.59 -17.51 -19.53
N TRP A 366 -7.11 -17.04 -18.38
CA TRP A 366 -7.23 -15.65 -17.95
C TRP A 366 -6.54 -14.68 -18.93
N LEU A 367 -5.33 -15.01 -19.37
CA LEU A 367 -4.59 -14.24 -20.37
C LEU A 367 -5.35 -14.16 -21.69
N MET A 368 -5.87 -15.28 -22.19
CA MET A 368 -6.67 -15.27 -23.41
C MET A 368 -7.89 -14.36 -23.28
N ALA A 369 -8.61 -14.45 -22.16
CA ALA A 369 -9.74 -13.56 -21.88
C ALA A 369 -9.32 -12.08 -21.84
N LYS A 370 -8.20 -11.75 -21.20
CA LYS A 370 -7.62 -10.39 -21.21
C LYS A 370 -7.34 -9.89 -22.64
N LEU A 371 -6.83 -10.76 -23.51
CA LEU A 371 -6.55 -10.44 -24.90
C LEU A 371 -7.82 -10.49 -25.79
N GLY A 372 -9.00 -10.85 -25.27
CA GLY A 372 -10.20 -11.02 -26.08
C GLY A 372 -10.12 -12.22 -27.03
N LEU A 373 -9.42 -13.28 -26.62
CA LEU A 373 -9.32 -14.55 -27.32
C LEU A 373 -10.13 -15.62 -26.58
N GLU A 374 -10.80 -16.47 -27.34
CA GLU A 374 -11.51 -17.65 -26.80
C GLU A 374 -10.60 -18.89 -26.88
N PRO A 375 -10.61 -19.78 -25.87
CA PRO A 375 -9.93 -21.07 -25.94
C PRO A 375 -10.42 -21.87 -27.16
N ALA A 376 -9.56 -22.74 -27.70
CA ALA A 376 -10.03 -23.71 -28.69
C ALA A 376 -11.10 -24.62 -28.07
N ASP A 377 -12.20 -24.88 -28.79
CA ASP A 377 -13.23 -25.82 -28.36
C ASP A 377 -12.60 -27.17 -28.01
N GLU A 378 -12.88 -27.71 -26.82
CA GLU A 378 -12.45 -29.07 -26.40
C GLU A 378 -13.11 -30.20 -27.23
N LYS A 379 -13.72 -29.87 -28.39
CA LYS A 379 -14.43 -30.76 -29.31
C LYS A 379 -13.88 -30.73 -30.76
N ALA A 380 -12.56 -30.68 -30.92
CA ALA A 380 -11.91 -30.96 -32.21
C ALA A 380 -11.09 -32.24 -32.14
#